data_AF-A0A0F0GVC5-F1
#
_entry.id   AF-A0A0F0GVC5-F1
#
_cell.length_a   1.000
_cell.length_b   1.000
_cell.length_c   1.000
_cell.angle_alpha   90.00
_cell.angle_beta   90.00
_cell.angle_gamma   90.00
#
_symmetry.space_group_name_H-M   'P 1'
#
loop_
_entity.id
_entity.type
_entity.pdbx_description
1 polymer ?
#
loop_
_entity_poly.entity_id
_entity_poly.type
_entity_poly.pdbx_seq_one_letter_code
_entity_poly.pdbx_strand_id
1 'polypeptide(L)'
;AGRLESWAAGTKSPAGLLDTAYSLATTRSALESRAVVVAADDEGFVGGVQGLASGNPGATVVRGSAAGGRFAFLFSGQVSQRLGMGAELYETYPAFAEAMDAVCAELDQYL
;
A
#
# COMPACT_ATOMS: atom_id res chain seq x y z
N ALA A 1 18.66 0.67 0.67
CA ALA A 1 17.87 1.67 1.43
C ALA A 1 18.71 2.89 1.83
N GLY A 2 19.94 2.76 2.31
CA GLY A 2 20.77 3.91 2.74
C GLY A 2 20.89 5.08 1.73
N ARG A 3 20.97 4.82 0.42
CA ARG A 3 20.97 5.92 -0.58
C ARG A 3 19.65 6.71 -0.63
N LEU A 4 18.51 6.03 -0.49
CA LEU A 4 17.20 6.66 -0.46
C LEU A 4 16.98 7.40 0.88
N GLU A 5 17.50 6.85 1.97
CA GLU A 5 17.54 7.50 3.28
C GLU A 5 18.33 8.82 3.23
N SER A 6 19.55 8.81 2.67
CA SER A 6 20.35 10.02 2.51
C SER A 6 19.68 11.07 1.62
N TRP A 7 18.96 10.63 0.57
CA TRP A 7 18.15 11.52 -0.26
C TRP A 7 16.96 12.11 0.51
N ALA A 8 16.23 11.30 1.28
CA ALA A 8 15.09 11.75 2.07
C ALA A 8 15.52 12.73 3.19
N ALA A 9 16.69 12.52 3.80
CA ALA A 9 17.24 13.41 4.81
C ALA A 9 17.78 14.74 4.23
N GLY A 10 18.26 14.72 2.98
CA GLY A 10 18.90 15.86 2.32
C GLY A 10 17.96 16.79 1.56
N THR A 11 16.68 16.43 1.41
CA THR A 11 15.76 17.14 0.51
C THR A 11 14.45 17.48 1.24
N LYS A 12 14.16 18.78 1.40
CA LYS A 12 12.77 19.25 1.26
C LYS A 12 12.44 19.04 -0.22
N SER A 13 12.02 17.83 -0.59
CA SER A 13 11.89 17.47 -2.00
C SER A 13 10.95 18.43 -2.72
N PRO A 14 11.35 19.01 -3.87
CA PRO A 14 10.43 19.77 -4.71
C PRO A 14 9.34 18.90 -5.35
N ALA A 15 9.60 17.59 -5.48
CA ALA A 15 8.63 16.59 -5.90
C ALA A 15 7.93 16.00 -4.66
N GLY A 16 6.60 15.92 -4.69
CA GLY A 16 5.86 15.42 -3.54
C GLY A 16 6.17 13.95 -3.24
N LEU A 17 5.81 13.49 -2.05
CA LEU A 17 5.88 12.07 -1.66
C LEU A 17 5.23 11.16 -2.72
N LEU A 18 4.11 11.61 -3.29
CA LEU A 18 3.39 10.90 -4.34
C LEU A 18 4.23 10.72 -5.61
N ASP A 19 4.86 11.79 -6.10
CA ASP A 19 5.71 11.73 -7.31
C ASP A 19 6.90 10.79 -7.09
N THR A 20 7.46 10.81 -5.88
CA THR A 20 8.56 9.93 -5.49
C THR A 20 8.12 8.47 -5.48
N ALA A 21 6.99 8.17 -4.83
CA ALA A 21 6.42 6.82 -4.78
C ALA A 21 6.10 6.30 -6.19
N TYR A 22 5.43 7.13 -7.00
CA TYR A 22 5.09 6.80 -8.38
C TYR A 22 6.35 6.53 -9.22
N SER A 23 7.36 7.39 -9.13
CA SER A 23 8.60 7.24 -9.89
C SER A 23 9.35 5.97 -9.49
N LEU A 24 9.44 5.65 -8.20
CA LEU A 24 10.06 4.42 -7.71
C LEU A 24 9.33 3.17 -8.20
N ALA A 25 8.00 3.20 -8.24
CA ALA A 25 7.17 2.07 -8.65
C ALA A 25 7.17 1.82 -10.17
N THR A 26 7.26 2.87 -10.98
CA THR A 26 6.97 2.78 -12.42
C THR A 26 8.17 3.00 -13.34
N THR A 27 9.21 3.71 -12.89
CA THR A 27 10.35 4.12 -13.75
C THR A 27 11.64 3.37 -13.45
N ARG A 28 11.69 2.60 -12.36
CA ARG A 28 12.89 1.86 -11.94
C ARG A 28 12.73 0.37 -12.19
N SER A 29 13.85 -0.31 -12.44
CA SER A 29 13.86 -1.75 -12.66
C SER A 29 13.34 -2.50 -11.43
N ALA A 30 12.40 -3.41 -11.65
CA ALA A 30 11.80 -4.23 -10.60
C ALA A 30 12.69 -5.45 -10.26
N LEU A 31 13.74 -5.22 -9.46
CA LEU A 31 14.74 -6.22 -9.05
C LEU A 31 14.13 -7.36 -8.19
N GLU A 32 14.92 -8.39 -7.91
CA GLU A 32 14.49 -9.58 -7.15
C GLU A 32 14.15 -9.26 -5.69
N SER A 33 15.08 -8.66 -4.94
CA SER A 33 14.85 -8.25 -3.55
C SER A 33 14.12 -6.91 -3.50
N ARG A 34 12.90 -6.91 -2.94
CA ARG A 34 12.00 -5.76 -2.93
C ARG A 34 11.63 -5.37 -1.51
N ALA A 35 11.38 -4.07 -1.34
CA ALA A 35 10.80 -3.51 -0.13
C ALA A 35 9.79 -2.42 -0.51
N VAL A 36 8.70 -2.34 0.25
CA VAL A 36 7.65 -1.32 0.13
C VAL A 36 7.48 -0.67 1.49
N VAL A 37 7.50 0.66 1.52
CA VAL A 37 7.15 1.45 2.70
C VAL A 37 5.75 2.02 2.46
N VAL A 38 4.82 1.69 3.35
CA VAL A 38 3.47 2.26 3.35
C VAL A 38 3.48 3.46 4.27
N ALA A 39 3.29 4.66 3.72
CA ALA A 39 3.33 5.91 4.47
C ALA A 39 2.22 6.85 4.01
N ALA A 40 1.55 7.51 4.96
CA ALA A 40 0.56 8.54 4.69
C ALA A 40 1.19 9.92 4.50
N ASP A 41 2.40 10.12 5.04
CA ASP A 41 3.10 11.39 5.08
C ASP A 41 4.63 11.20 4.99
N ASP A 42 5.34 12.32 4.93
CA ASP A 42 6.79 12.35 4.82
C ASP A 42 7.48 11.76 6.06
N GLU A 43 6.90 11.93 7.25
CA GLU A 43 7.46 11.40 8.50
C GLU A 43 7.46 9.86 8.50
N GLY A 44 6.32 9.26 8.14
CA GLY A 44 6.18 7.82 7.97
C GLY A 44 7.08 7.27 6.87
N PHE A 45 7.26 8.01 5.78
CA PHE A 45 8.18 7.63 4.69
C PHE A 45 9.63 7.61 5.17
N VAL A 46 10.10 8.69 5.81
CA VAL A 46 11.46 8.80 6.34
C VAL A 46 11.71 7.71 7.38
N GLY A 47 10.81 7.54 8.35
CA GLY A 47 10.93 6.52 9.38
C GLY A 47 10.97 5.10 8.82
N GLY A 48 10.13 4.80 7.82
CA GLY A 48 10.11 3.50 7.15
C GLY A 48 11.41 3.22 6.37
N VAL A 49 11.94 4.21 5.66
CA VAL A 49 13.20 4.08 4.91
C VAL A 49 14.40 3.93 5.85
N GLN A 50 14.44 4.67 6.97
CA GLN A 50 15.45 4.53 8.03
C GLN A 50 15.42 3.15 8.68
N GLY A 51 14.22 2.66 9.05
CA GLY A 51 14.05 1.29 9.58
C GLY A 51 14.50 0.24 8.57
N LEU A 52 14.20 0.43 7.28
CA LEU A 52 14.70 -0.45 6.23
C LEU A 52 16.22 -0.40 6.08
N ALA A 53 16.84 0.78 6.17
CA ALA A 53 18.30 0.97 6.03
C ALA A 53 19.10 0.40 7.20
N SER A 54 18.59 0.56 8.42
CA SER A 54 19.17 0.00 9.65
C SER A 54 18.94 -1.50 9.84
N GLY A 55 18.17 -2.13 8.94
CA GLY A 55 17.86 -3.56 9.01
C GLY A 55 16.69 -3.90 9.95
N ASN A 56 16.10 -2.92 10.64
CA ASN A 56 14.98 -3.09 11.58
C ASN A 56 13.67 -2.49 11.00
N PRO A 57 12.93 -3.24 10.16
CA PRO A 57 11.73 -2.71 9.51
C PRO A 57 10.61 -2.52 10.54
N GLY A 58 9.95 -1.37 10.50
CA GLY A 58 8.69 -1.17 11.22
C GLY A 58 7.53 -1.95 10.57
N ALA A 59 6.36 -1.94 11.23
CA ALA A 59 5.15 -2.63 10.76
C ALA A 59 4.65 -2.16 9.38
N THR A 60 5.02 -0.96 8.96
CA THR A 60 4.64 -0.36 7.67
C THR A 60 5.59 -0.74 6.52
N VAL A 61 6.61 -1.56 6.78
CA VAL A 61 7.62 -1.96 5.79
C VAL A 61 7.43 -3.43 5.42
N VAL A 62 7.03 -3.69 4.19
CA VAL A 62 6.93 -5.03 3.62
C VAL A 62 8.22 -5.34 2.86
N ARG A 63 8.81 -6.51 3.10
CA ARG A 63 9.98 -6.99 2.34
C ARG A 63 9.68 -8.36 1.74
N GLY A 64 10.28 -8.64 0.59
CA GLY A 64 10.16 -9.96 -0.02
C GLY A 64 11.11 -10.13 -1.20
N SER A 65 11.24 -11.37 -1.65
CA SER A 65 11.81 -11.68 -2.96
C SER A 65 10.69 -11.81 -3.98
N ALA A 66 10.92 -11.34 -5.20
CA ALA A 66 9.99 -11.51 -6.30
C ALA A 66 9.84 -13.02 -6.62
N ALA A 67 8.65 -13.55 -6.39
CA ALA A 67 8.31 -14.93 -6.73
C ALA A 67 7.28 -14.95 -7.86
N GLY A 68 7.47 -15.85 -8.83
CA GLY A 68 6.44 -16.22 -9.79
C GLY A 68 5.43 -17.20 -9.15
N GLY A 69 4.26 -17.33 -9.75
CA GLY A 69 3.25 -18.28 -9.27
C GLY A 69 1.89 -18.07 -9.92
N ARG A 70 0.95 -18.96 -9.61
CA ARG A 70 -0.45 -18.77 -9.95
C ARG A 70 -1.09 -17.84 -8.92
N PHE A 71 -1.99 -17.00 -9.39
CA PHE A 71 -2.76 -16.10 -8.54
C PHE A 71 -4.16 -16.70 -8.29
N ALA A 72 -4.64 -16.58 -7.05
CA ALA A 72 -5.97 -17.04 -6.64
C ALA A 72 -6.57 -16.04 -5.64
N PHE A 73 -7.89 -15.87 -5.70
CA PHE A 73 -8.65 -15.15 -4.68
C PHE A 73 -9.16 -16.14 -3.62
N LEU A 74 -8.90 -15.85 -2.36
CA LEU A 74 -9.50 -16.56 -1.23
C LEU A 74 -10.56 -15.64 -0.60
N PHE A 75 -11.82 -16.07 -0.63
CA PHE A 75 -12.91 -15.36 0.02
C PHE A 75 -13.02 -15.88 1.46
N SER A 76 -12.93 -14.98 2.45
CA SER A 76 -13.06 -15.36 3.85
C SER A 76 -14.49 -15.83 4.15
N GLY A 77 -14.58 -16.83 5.02
CA GLY A 77 -15.87 -17.28 5.54
C GLY A 77 -16.45 -16.30 6.57
N GLN A 78 -17.44 -16.78 7.31
CA GLN A 78 -17.98 -16.06 8.46
C GLN A 78 -16.90 -15.81 9.52
N VAL A 79 -17.04 -14.73 10.31
CA VAL A 79 -16.21 -14.32 11.47
C VAL A 79 -15.07 -13.34 11.14
N SER A 80 -14.72 -13.11 9.87
CA SER A 80 -13.67 -12.13 9.54
C SER A 80 -14.13 -10.67 9.64
N GLN A 81 -15.44 -10.43 9.63
CA GLN A 81 -16.02 -9.09 9.63
C GLN A 81 -15.81 -8.34 10.95
N ARG A 82 -15.59 -7.02 10.87
CA ARG A 82 -15.56 -6.09 11.99
C ARG A 82 -16.56 -4.97 11.73
N LEU A 83 -17.07 -4.35 12.80
CA LEU A 83 -17.93 -3.18 12.66
C LEU A 83 -17.21 -2.08 11.86
N GLY A 84 -17.89 -1.50 10.88
CA GLY A 84 -17.33 -0.47 9.99
C GLY A 84 -16.37 -0.99 8.90
N MET A 85 -16.20 -2.31 8.74
CA MET A 85 -15.38 -2.86 7.66
C MET A 85 -15.86 -2.34 6.29
N GLY A 86 -14.94 -1.75 5.53
CA GLY A 86 -15.20 -1.24 4.19
C GLY A 86 -15.73 0.20 4.13
N ALA A 87 -16.15 0.81 5.25
CA ALA A 87 -16.72 2.16 5.24
C ALA A 87 -15.72 3.22 4.73
N GLU A 88 -14.51 3.27 5.29
CA GLU A 88 -13.47 4.20 4.83
C GLU A 88 -13.05 3.94 3.37
N LEU A 89 -13.07 2.67 2.94
CA LEU A 89 -12.77 2.32 1.55
C LEU A 89 -13.85 2.84 0.60
N TYR A 90 -15.12 2.75 0.99
CA TYR A 90 -16.25 3.28 0.25
C TYR A 90 -16.16 4.80 0.11
N GLU A 91 -15.83 5.51 1.20
CA GLU A 91 -15.70 6.96 1.19
C GLU A 91 -14.49 7.45 0.37
N THR A 92 -13.41 6.68 0.34
CA THR A 92 -12.13 7.12 -0.24
C THR A 92 -11.90 6.67 -1.68
N TYR A 93 -12.36 5.48 -2.06
CA TYR A 93 -11.99 4.84 -3.33
C TYR A 93 -13.22 4.55 -4.20
N PRO A 94 -13.43 5.32 -5.29
CA PRO A 94 -14.60 5.17 -6.17
C PRO A 94 -14.82 3.75 -6.69
N ALA A 95 -13.76 3.04 -7.06
CA ALA A 95 -13.86 1.66 -7.55
C ALA A 95 -14.43 0.69 -6.49
N PHE A 96 -14.18 0.92 -5.20
CA PHE A 96 -14.76 0.13 -4.13
C PHE A 96 -16.23 0.50 -3.92
N ALA A 97 -16.55 1.79 -3.93
CA ALA A 97 -17.93 2.29 -3.80
C ALA A 97 -18.83 1.74 -4.91
N GLU A 98 -18.40 1.87 -6.17
CA GLU A 98 -19.14 1.36 -7.33
C GLU A 98 -19.40 -0.15 -7.24
N ALA A 99 -18.39 -0.93 -6.82
CA ALA A 99 -18.54 -2.37 -6.65
C ALA A 99 -19.50 -2.72 -5.50
N MET A 100 -19.42 -2.01 -4.38
CA MET A 100 -20.31 -2.21 -3.23
C MET A 100 -21.76 -1.85 -3.55
N ASP A 101 -21.98 -0.72 -4.23
CA ASP A 101 -23.31 -0.28 -4.66
C ASP A 101 -23.96 -1.29 -5.61
N ALA A 102 -23.19 -1.83 -6.56
CA ALA A 102 -23.67 -2.88 -7.47
C ALA A 102 -24.10 -4.15 -6.72
N VAL A 103 -23.36 -4.54 -5.67
CA VAL A 103 -23.73 -5.70 -4.84
C VAL A 103 -25.01 -5.42 -4.06
N CYS A 104 -25.14 -4.25 -3.43
CA CYS A 104 -26.35 -3.88 -2.69
C CYS A 104 -27.57 -3.83 -3.62
N ALA A 105 -27.45 -3.18 -4.79
CA ALA A 105 -28.53 -3.09 -5.77
C ALA A 105 -29.02 -4.47 -6.27
N GLU A 106 -28.13 -5.46 -6.35
CA GLU A 106 -28.54 -6.83 -6.68
C GLU A 106 -29.25 -7.49 -5.51
N LEU A 107 -28.73 -7.36 -4.28
CA LEU A 107 -29.33 -7.98 -3.10
C LEU A 107 -30.70 -7.39 -2.72
N ASP A 108 -30.88 -6.08 -2.89
CA ASP A 108 -32.13 -5.36 -2.61
C ASP A 108 -33.31 -5.85 -3.46
N GLN A 109 -33.05 -6.54 -4.58
CA GLN A 109 -34.11 -7.16 -5.39
C GLN A 109 -34.73 -8.41 -4.72
N TYR A 110 -34.07 -8.96 -3.70
CA TYR A 110 -34.46 -10.20 -3.02
C TYR A 110 -34.79 -10.00 -1.53
N LEU A 111 -34.74 -8.77 -1.01
CA LEU A 111 -35.04 -8.40 0.38
C LEU A 111 -36.40 -7.70 0.48
#